data_AF-A0A1J5MVV0-F1
#
_entry.id   AF-A0A1J5MVV0-F1
#
_cell.length_a   1.000
_cell.length_b   1.000
_cell.length_c   1.000
_cell.angle_alpha   90.00
_cell.angle_beta   90.00
_cell.angle_gamma   90.00
#
_symmetry.space_group_name_H-M   'P 1'
#
loop_
_entity.id
_entity.type
_entity.pdbx_description
1 polymer ?
#
loop_
_entity_poly.entity_id
_entity_poly.type
_entity_poly.pdbx_seq_one_letter_code
_entity_poly.pdbx_strand_id
1 'polypeptide(L)'
;MSIFKQSPIAADSADANLVMQSLGGNRDAFCHIVSRYQTLLCSLAYSSVGDIKHSEDIAQEAFVEAWKKLDTLHDPQKLKSWLCGILRFKVSRYFRKEKNQATRNSSELNEQNTNQAVSAELEDNAISEQHQALLWKTLDGIEETYRQPLILFYREQQSVKRVAQELDLSQDTVKQRLSRGRKLLTNAMTELVENGLKESKPNVAFTLTVMSAISELAPPTKIAAMGAGAGAVKGGLLVNITTVLAVLASFSGLISSFFGLRASLDQSRTARERKLAIKSAALFIGFAVIFVAGVFSLKYITLADPDNALIYTIISQIIVIAFVLSYVLLVPRMFNAVRQLRAQERIFEPEAFSRPVDQQDSTQREYKSRFTLFGAPLFHFHLGSLEPGDKPAFGWIAGGSHAHGLLFAWGGIAIAPISVGIVSVGLVTIGGVGFGVISLSAAAIGVLAFGASAIGYKAYASLSSLGWESAFSNGFSIANDAAIGYIAYAKQVNNDAAAQITNLTTLSFSYPWVLASISFLVIVPSIWYARKVRQHLGA
;
A
#
# COMPACT_ATOMS: atom_id res chain seq x y z
N MET A 1 29.84 -3.16 29.00
CA MET A 1 28.76 -4.00 28.42
C MET A 1 27.44 -3.36 28.84
N SER A 2 26.69 -2.58 28.05
CA SER A 2 26.29 -2.74 26.62
C SER A 2 25.68 -4.15 26.40
N ILE A 3 24.47 -4.35 25.90
CA ILE A 3 23.45 -3.51 25.23
C ILE A 3 22.08 -4.25 25.36
N PHE A 4 20.98 -3.53 25.11
CA PHE A 4 19.57 -3.97 24.99
C PHE A 4 18.62 -3.64 26.14
N LYS A 5 18.55 -2.35 26.41
CA LYS A 5 17.30 -1.62 26.66
C LYS A 5 16.41 -1.78 25.40
N GLN A 6 15.45 -2.70 25.40
CA GLN A 6 14.40 -2.72 24.38
C GLN A 6 13.50 -1.51 24.62
N SER A 7 13.60 -0.51 23.74
CA SER A 7 12.70 0.63 23.66
C SER A 7 11.23 0.19 23.49
N PRO A 8 10.23 1.00 23.90
CA PRO A 8 8.80 0.70 23.73
C PRO A 8 8.30 0.80 22.26
N ILE A 9 9.20 0.77 21.28
CA ILE A 9 8.94 1.06 19.86
C ILE A 9 8.17 -0.08 19.14
N ALA A 10 8.02 -1.25 19.77
CA ALA A 10 7.35 -2.40 19.14
C ALA A 10 5.82 -2.25 19.03
N ALA A 11 5.15 -1.58 19.98
CA ALA A 11 3.68 -1.46 19.97
C ALA A 11 3.15 -0.45 18.93
N ASP A 12 3.83 0.68 18.76
CA ASP A 12 3.41 1.74 17.82
C ASP A 12 3.52 1.30 16.34
N SER A 13 4.46 0.40 16.03
CA SER A 13 4.59 -0.20 14.70
C SER A 13 3.43 -1.13 14.33
N ALA A 14 2.84 -1.79 15.34
CA ALA A 14 1.70 -2.69 15.15
C ALA A 14 0.39 -1.91 14.93
N ASP A 15 0.20 -0.80 15.64
CA ASP A 15 -0.96 0.06 15.46
C ASP A 15 -0.96 0.76 14.11
N ALA A 16 0.20 1.29 13.69
CA ALA A 16 0.34 1.88 12.36
C ALA A 16 -0.04 0.88 11.25
N ASN A 17 0.35 -0.38 11.40
CA ASN A 17 0.00 -1.43 10.45
C ASN A 17 -1.51 -1.73 10.46
N LEU A 18 -2.15 -1.81 11.63
CA LEU A 18 -3.60 -2.00 11.74
C LEU A 18 -4.40 -0.83 11.14
N VAL A 19 -3.93 0.41 11.30
CA VAL A 19 -4.53 1.59 10.66
C VAL A 19 -4.42 1.49 9.14
N MET A 20 -3.23 1.19 8.62
CA MET A 20 -3.02 1.06 7.17
C MET A 20 -3.85 -0.08 6.56
N GLN A 21 -3.99 -1.21 7.26
CA GLN A 21 -4.88 -2.30 6.87
C GLN A 21 -6.35 -1.87 6.85
N SER A 22 -6.79 -1.16 7.90
CA SER A 22 -8.16 -0.65 8.02
C SER A 22 -8.50 0.37 6.94
N LEU A 23 -7.55 1.27 6.60
CA LEU A 23 -7.65 2.20 5.48
C LEU A 23 -7.70 1.49 4.12
N GLY A 24 -7.07 0.32 4.02
CA GLY A 24 -7.16 -0.57 2.87
C GLY A 24 -8.49 -1.33 2.75
N GLY A 25 -9.48 -1.05 3.61
CA GLY A 25 -10.80 -1.68 3.61
C GLY A 25 -10.88 -2.97 4.45
N ASN A 26 -9.82 -3.34 5.17
CA ASN A 26 -9.82 -4.54 6.01
C ASN A 26 -10.57 -4.26 7.32
N ARG A 27 -11.82 -4.72 7.39
CA ARG A 27 -12.68 -4.61 8.59
C ARG A 27 -12.12 -5.38 9.78
N ASP A 28 -11.47 -6.52 9.56
CA ASP A 28 -10.89 -7.35 10.62
C ASP A 28 -9.71 -6.63 11.31
N ALA A 29 -8.93 -5.86 10.56
CA ALA A 29 -7.85 -5.05 11.12
C ALA A 29 -8.39 -3.97 12.07
N PHE A 30 -9.55 -3.38 11.75
CA PHE A 30 -10.20 -2.45 12.66
C PHE A 30 -10.85 -3.17 13.85
N CYS A 31 -11.34 -4.40 13.68
CA CYS A 31 -11.79 -5.23 14.80
C CYS A 31 -10.65 -5.51 15.79
N HIS A 32 -9.41 -5.66 15.31
CA HIS A 32 -8.24 -5.74 16.17
C HIS A 32 -7.92 -4.42 16.88
N ILE A 33 -8.12 -3.27 16.23
CA ILE A 33 -8.04 -1.96 16.88
C ILE A 33 -9.09 -1.85 17.99
N VAL A 34 -10.34 -2.20 17.72
CA VAL A 34 -11.44 -2.22 18.70
C VAL A 34 -11.08 -3.14 19.86
N SER A 35 -10.72 -4.39 19.60
CA SER A 35 -10.38 -5.37 20.65
C SER A 35 -9.21 -4.91 21.53
N ARG A 36 -8.23 -4.21 20.94
CA ARG A 36 -7.07 -3.66 21.66
C ARG A 36 -7.42 -2.45 22.53
N TYR A 37 -8.34 -1.60 22.06
CA TYR A 37 -8.63 -0.31 22.66
C TYR A 37 -9.98 -0.23 23.39
N GLN A 38 -10.84 -1.26 23.29
CA GLN A 38 -12.18 -1.27 23.89
C GLN A 38 -12.12 -1.06 25.40
N THR A 39 -11.23 -1.77 26.11
CA THR A 39 -11.08 -1.61 27.55
C THR A 39 -10.67 -0.18 27.88
N LEU A 40 -9.70 0.40 27.16
CA LEU A 40 -9.25 1.77 27.39
C LEU A 40 -10.36 2.79 27.18
N LEU A 41 -11.12 2.70 26.09
CA LEU A 41 -12.16 3.66 25.76
C LEU A 41 -13.38 3.51 26.68
N CYS A 42 -13.80 2.29 27.01
CA CYS A 42 -14.87 2.06 27.99
C CYS A 42 -14.47 2.58 29.38
N SER A 43 -13.22 2.34 29.82
CA SER A 43 -12.70 2.88 31.09
C SER A 43 -12.77 4.41 31.13
N LEU A 44 -12.35 5.05 30.03
CA LEU A 44 -12.29 6.50 29.95
C LEU A 44 -13.69 7.12 29.85
N ALA A 45 -14.61 6.47 29.14
CA ALA A 45 -16.01 6.85 29.10
C ALA A 45 -16.68 6.68 30.47
N TYR A 46 -16.44 5.56 31.15
CA TYR A 46 -16.96 5.26 32.49
C TYR A 46 -16.46 6.26 33.53
N SER A 47 -15.17 6.61 33.50
CA SER A 47 -14.62 7.65 34.38
C SER A 47 -15.26 9.03 34.19
N SER A 48 -15.91 9.25 33.03
CA SER A 48 -16.58 10.51 32.73
C SER A 48 -18.08 10.46 33.05
N VAL A 49 -18.77 9.34 32.78
CA VAL A 49 -20.24 9.22 32.82
C VAL A 49 -20.76 8.46 34.05
N GLY A 50 -19.92 7.63 34.69
CA GLY A 50 -20.27 6.91 35.92
C GLY A 50 -21.18 5.69 35.72
N ASP A 51 -21.84 5.53 34.57
CA ASP A 51 -22.65 4.36 34.24
C ASP A 51 -21.97 3.45 33.20
N ILE A 52 -21.99 2.14 33.47
CA ILE A 52 -21.39 1.10 32.65
C ILE A 52 -22.10 1.04 31.29
N LYS A 53 -23.44 1.01 31.25
CA LYS A 53 -24.18 0.87 29.98
C LYS A 53 -23.94 2.06 29.06
N HIS A 54 -24.09 3.27 29.59
CA HIS A 54 -23.82 4.48 28.81
C HIS A 54 -22.34 4.60 28.41
N SER A 55 -21.40 4.11 29.22
CA SER A 55 -19.99 4.12 28.87
C SER A 55 -19.67 3.22 27.67
N GLU A 56 -20.31 2.06 27.57
CA GLU A 56 -20.17 1.12 26.47
C GLU A 56 -20.78 1.69 25.18
N ASP A 57 -21.96 2.31 25.25
CA ASP A 57 -22.62 2.96 24.12
C ASP A 57 -21.78 4.12 23.55
N ILE A 58 -21.24 4.97 24.43
CA ILE A 58 -20.40 6.10 24.02
C ILE A 58 -19.06 5.61 23.41
N ALA A 59 -18.48 4.55 23.96
CA ALA A 59 -17.29 3.93 23.40
C ALA A 59 -17.57 3.31 22.02
N GLN A 60 -18.71 2.63 21.85
CA GLN A 60 -19.17 2.11 20.57
C GLN A 60 -19.35 3.23 19.54
N GLU A 61 -20.03 4.32 19.90
CA GLU A 61 -20.18 5.49 19.03
C GLU A 61 -18.82 6.09 18.64
N ALA A 62 -17.86 6.11 19.56
CA ALA A 62 -16.51 6.60 19.29
C ALA A 62 -15.76 5.71 18.30
N PHE A 63 -15.89 4.38 18.40
CA PHE A 63 -15.31 3.46 17.40
C PHE A 63 -15.98 3.56 16.04
N VAL A 64 -17.32 3.72 15.98
CA VAL A 64 -18.03 3.94 14.71
C VAL A 64 -17.61 5.25 14.06
N GLU A 65 -17.46 6.32 14.84
CA GLU A 65 -16.95 7.61 14.35
C GLU A 65 -15.50 7.49 13.89
N ALA A 66 -14.67 6.75 14.61
CA ALA A 66 -13.29 6.48 14.26
C ALA A 66 -13.19 5.70 12.94
N TRP A 67 -14.04 4.71 12.70
CA TRP A 67 -14.10 4.00 11.41
C TRP A 67 -14.41 4.95 10.25
N LYS A 68 -15.39 5.85 10.42
CA LYS A 68 -15.79 6.83 9.39
C LYS A 68 -14.75 7.89 9.09
N LYS A 69 -13.85 8.20 10.03
CA LYS A 69 -12.87 9.29 9.94
C LYS A 69 -11.43 8.81 9.92
N LEU A 70 -11.20 7.51 9.80
CA LEU A 70 -9.86 6.94 9.92
C LEU A 70 -8.87 7.54 8.91
N ASP A 71 -9.37 7.95 7.75
CA ASP A 71 -8.66 8.66 6.68
C ASP A 71 -8.12 10.05 7.09
N THR A 72 -8.67 10.65 8.16
CA THR A 72 -8.19 11.94 8.70
C THR A 72 -7.01 11.79 9.66
N LEU A 73 -6.61 10.57 10.01
CA LEU A 73 -5.46 10.30 10.85
C LEU A 73 -4.16 10.45 10.04
N HIS A 74 -3.48 11.58 10.21
CA HIS A 74 -2.27 11.91 9.44
C HIS A 74 -1.04 11.08 9.85
N ASP A 75 -0.99 10.67 11.12
CA ASP A 75 0.11 9.91 11.70
C ASP A 75 -0.46 8.62 12.32
N PRO A 76 -0.32 7.47 11.64
CA PRO A 76 -0.83 6.18 12.11
C PRO A 76 -0.29 5.76 13.49
N GLN A 77 0.88 6.28 13.90
CA GLN A 77 1.45 6.00 15.23
C GLN A 77 0.68 6.70 16.36
N LYS A 78 -0.16 7.69 16.04
CA LYS A 78 -0.95 8.46 17.01
C LYS A 78 -2.36 7.94 17.22
N LEU A 79 -2.68 6.74 16.72
CA LEU A 79 -4.00 6.11 16.80
C LEU A 79 -4.63 6.20 18.19
N LYS A 80 -3.91 5.80 19.24
CA LYS A 80 -4.37 5.83 20.63
C LYS A 80 -4.84 7.23 21.04
N SER A 81 -4.01 8.25 20.79
CA SER A 81 -4.31 9.64 21.18
C SER A 81 -5.48 10.23 20.39
N TRP A 82 -5.61 9.83 19.13
CA TRP A 82 -6.69 10.25 18.24
C TRP A 82 -8.03 9.62 18.64
N LEU A 83 -8.06 8.33 18.96
CA LEU A 83 -9.25 7.63 19.49
C LEU A 83 -9.73 8.27 20.81
N CYS A 84 -8.82 8.57 21.74
CA CYS A 84 -9.17 9.29 22.97
C CYS A 84 -9.69 10.72 22.69
N GLY A 85 -9.26 11.37 21.59
CA GLY A 85 -9.79 12.64 21.13
C GLY A 85 -11.26 12.54 20.70
N ILE A 86 -11.59 11.54 19.88
CA ILE A 86 -12.95 11.27 19.43
C ILE A 86 -13.86 10.95 20.62
N LEU A 87 -13.39 10.11 21.55
CA LEU A 87 -14.15 9.74 22.73
C LEU A 87 -14.49 10.97 23.60
N ARG A 88 -13.51 11.85 23.86
CA ARG A 88 -13.74 13.09 24.62
C ARG A 88 -14.80 13.99 23.98
N PHE A 89 -14.81 14.06 22.65
CA PHE A 89 -15.85 14.81 21.92
C PHE A 89 -17.24 14.17 22.10
N LYS A 90 -17.34 12.84 22.04
CA LYS A 90 -18.60 12.11 22.25
C LYS A 90 -19.14 12.28 23.67
N VAL A 91 -18.28 12.12 24.68
CA VAL A 91 -18.60 12.37 26.08
C VAL A 91 -19.09 13.81 26.30
N SER A 92 -18.40 14.81 25.73
CA SER A 92 -18.84 16.21 25.85
C SER A 92 -20.21 16.46 25.19
N ARG A 93 -20.49 15.79 24.07
CA ARG A 93 -21.78 15.86 23.39
C ARG A 93 -22.91 15.19 24.19
N TYR A 94 -22.63 14.06 24.84
CA TYR A 94 -23.57 13.37 25.71
C TYR A 94 -24.07 14.30 26.83
N PHE A 95 -23.16 14.93 27.58
CA PHE A 95 -23.52 15.88 28.64
C PHE A 95 -24.28 17.11 28.13
N ARG A 96 -23.98 17.60 26.92
CA ARG A 96 -24.72 18.72 26.33
C ARG A 96 -26.15 18.33 25.91
N LYS A 97 -26.36 17.07 25.50
CA LYS A 97 -27.67 16.53 25.13
C LYS A 97 -28.53 16.29 26.37
N GLU A 98 -27.95 15.71 27.42
CA GLU A 98 -28.60 15.57 28.74
C GLU A 98 -29.03 16.91 29.32
N LYS A 99 -28.15 17.92 29.33
CA LYS A 99 -28.50 19.26 29.80
C LYS A 99 -29.66 19.89 29.03
N ASN A 100 -29.71 19.68 27.72
CA ASN A 100 -30.80 20.17 26.87
C ASN A 100 -32.10 19.34 27.01
N GLN A 101 -32.02 18.05 27.31
CA GLN A 101 -33.19 17.20 27.59
C GLN A 101 -33.77 17.48 28.97
N ALA A 102 -32.93 17.70 29.99
CA ALA A 102 -33.38 18.18 31.30
C ALA A 102 -34.10 19.54 31.22
N THR A 103 -33.64 20.43 30.32
CA THR A 103 -34.28 21.74 30.08
C THR A 103 -35.59 21.63 29.26
N ARG A 104 -35.78 20.56 28.47
CA ARG A 104 -37.01 20.30 27.69
C ARG A 104 -38.06 19.53 28.50
N ASN A 105 -37.62 18.59 29.33
CA ASN A 105 -38.51 17.84 30.22
C ASN A 105 -39.06 18.73 31.35
N SER A 106 -38.37 19.83 31.70
CA SER A 106 -38.93 20.86 32.59
C SER A 106 -40.02 21.72 31.95
N SER A 107 -40.22 21.68 30.62
CA SER A 107 -41.29 22.43 29.94
C SER A 107 -42.53 21.61 29.57
N GLU A 108 -42.49 20.28 29.72
CA GLU A 108 -43.58 19.38 29.28
C GLU A 108 -44.22 18.53 30.41
N LEU A 109 -43.77 18.66 31.66
CA LEU A 109 -44.38 17.97 32.81
C LEU A 109 -45.46 18.82 33.49
N ASN A 110 -46.54 19.10 32.78
CA ASN A 110 -47.84 19.28 33.44
C ASN A 110 -48.80 18.21 32.89
N GLU A 111 -49.29 17.38 33.81
CA GLU A 111 -50.35 16.38 33.68
C GLU A 111 -49.97 14.96 33.21
N GLN A 112 -50.05 14.05 34.21
CA GLN A 112 -50.48 12.64 34.15
C GLN A 112 -49.47 11.56 33.70
N ASN A 113 -48.74 10.97 34.68
CA ASN A 113 -48.79 9.54 34.98
C ASN A 113 -47.87 9.17 36.17
N THR A 114 -48.47 8.89 37.33
CA THR A 114 -47.78 8.80 38.64
C THR A 114 -47.23 7.41 39.01
N ASN A 115 -47.37 6.36 38.20
CA ASN A 115 -47.05 5.00 38.68
C ASN A 115 -45.88 4.27 37.98
N GLN A 116 -45.09 4.94 37.14
CA GLN A 116 -43.81 4.38 36.62
C GLN A 116 -42.56 5.18 37.02
N ALA A 117 -42.72 6.40 37.56
CA ALA A 117 -41.60 7.27 37.93
C ALA A 117 -40.89 6.87 39.24
N VAL A 118 -41.60 6.22 40.18
CA VAL A 118 -41.08 5.95 41.52
C VAL A 118 -39.92 4.93 41.52
N SER A 119 -39.87 3.98 40.58
CA SER A 119 -38.76 3.01 40.51
C SER A 119 -37.50 3.60 39.85
N ALA A 120 -37.66 4.48 38.87
CA ALA A 120 -36.55 5.11 38.16
C ALA A 120 -35.94 6.28 38.98
N GLU A 121 -36.75 7.07 39.68
CA GLU A 121 -36.25 8.14 40.57
C GLU A 121 -35.56 7.60 41.83
N LEU A 122 -35.96 6.43 42.35
CA LEU A 122 -35.25 5.79 43.48
C LEU A 122 -33.90 5.19 43.05
N GLU A 123 -33.81 4.61 41.85
CA GLU A 123 -32.55 4.11 41.29
C GLU A 123 -31.60 5.24 40.89
N ASP A 124 -32.07 6.32 40.25
CA ASP A 124 -31.24 7.47 39.88
C ASP A 124 -30.73 8.26 41.09
N ASN A 125 -31.54 8.42 42.14
CA ASN A 125 -31.09 9.06 43.38
C ASN A 125 -30.06 8.19 44.15
N ALA A 126 -30.24 6.87 44.18
CA ALA A 126 -29.29 5.96 44.80
C ALA A 126 -27.95 5.89 44.05
N ILE A 127 -27.97 5.91 42.72
CA ILE A 127 -26.76 5.93 41.87
C ILE A 127 -26.02 7.28 42.01
N SER A 128 -26.76 8.39 42.07
CA SER A 128 -26.18 9.72 42.30
C SER A 128 -25.55 9.86 43.68
N GLU A 129 -26.18 9.34 44.74
CA GLU A 129 -25.61 9.31 46.09
C GLU A 129 -24.37 8.40 46.17
N GLN A 130 -24.38 7.26 45.49
CA GLN A 130 -23.24 6.33 45.43
C GLN A 130 -22.06 6.92 44.66
N HIS A 131 -22.31 7.61 43.54
CA HIS A 131 -21.28 8.32 42.77
C HIS A 131 -20.68 9.49 43.56
N GLN A 132 -21.52 10.23 44.28
CA GLN A 132 -21.07 11.33 45.15
C GLN A 132 -20.24 10.79 46.32
N ALA A 133 -20.66 9.70 46.96
CA ALA A 133 -19.91 9.04 48.04
C ALA A 133 -18.55 8.51 47.55
N LEU A 134 -18.51 7.94 46.34
CA LEU A 134 -17.28 7.44 45.72
C LEU A 134 -16.30 8.57 45.37
N LEU A 135 -16.82 9.69 44.87
CA LEU A 135 -16.02 10.89 44.58
C LEU A 135 -15.42 11.48 45.85
N TRP A 136 -16.21 11.61 46.92
CA TRP A 136 -15.73 12.09 48.22
C TRP A 136 -14.69 11.14 48.83
N LYS A 137 -14.93 9.83 48.79
CA LYS A 137 -13.97 8.81 49.24
C LYS A 137 -12.64 8.87 48.46
N THR A 138 -12.70 9.18 47.16
CA THR A 138 -11.51 9.32 46.32
C THR A 138 -10.77 10.63 46.60
N LEU A 139 -11.50 11.72 46.86
CA LEU A 139 -10.92 13.00 47.29
C LEU A 139 -10.24 12.87 48.66
N ASP A 140 -10.81 12.10 49.59
CA ASP A 140 -10.22 11.82 50.92
C ASP A 140 -8.87 11.10 50.85
N GLY A 141 -8.60 10.36 49.76
CA GLY A 141 -7.29 9.77 49.51
C GLY A 141 -6.21 10.75 49.02
N ILE A 142 -6.60 11.97 48.62
CA ILE A 142 -5.67 13.00 48.12
C ILE A 142 -5.23 13.90 49.26
N GLU A 143 -3.93 14.12 49.44
CA GLU A 143 -3.41 15.02 50.48
C GLU A 143 -4.06 16.41 50.44
N GLU A 144 -4.39 16.94 51.62
CA GLU A 144 -5.18 18.16 51.81
C GLU A 144 -4.61 19.38 51.04
N THR A 145 -3.29 19.49 50.98
CA THR A 145 -2.52 20.49 50.22
C THR A 145 -2.95 20.59 48.75
N TYR A 146 -3.44 19.49 48.15
CA TYR A 146 -3.90 19.44 46.76
C TYR A 146 -5.42 19.37 46.65
N ARG A 147 -6.10 18.81 47.65
CA ARG A 147 -7.56 18.67 47.72
C ARG A 147 -8.27 20.00 47.90
N GLN A 148 -7.82 20.84 48.84
CA GLN A 148 -8.47 22.12 49.16
C GLN A 148 -8.55 23.07 47.94
N PRO A 149 -7.47 23.30 47.17
CA PRO A 149 -7.56 24.11 45.95
C PRO A 149 -8.54 23.55 44.93
N LEU A 150 -8.62 22.22 44.76
CA LEU A 150 -9.54 21.58 43.81
C LEU A 150 -11.00 21.83 44.18
N ILE A 151 -11.34 21.68 45.46
CA ILE A 151 -12.70 21.90 45.95
C ILE A 151 -13.09 23.36 45.74
N LEU A 152 -12.27 24.32 46.19
CA LEU A 152 -12.56 25.74 46.04
C LEU A 152 -12.67 26.18 44.56
N PHE A 153 -11.83 25.62 43.69
CA PHE A 153 -11.86 25.96 42.26
C PHE A 153 -13.09 25.38 41.54
N TYR A 154 -13.44 24.12 41.79
CA TYR A 154 -14.47 23.42 41.01
C TYR A 154 -15.86 23.43 41.65
N ARG A 155 -15.97 23.30 42.98
CA ARG A 155 -17.24 23.30 43.69
C ARG A 155 -17.76 24.72 43.90
N GLU A 156 -16.89 25.61 44.36
CA GLU A 156 -17.22 27.01 44.66
C GLU A 156 -17.02 27.94 43.43
N GLN A 157 -16.64 27.38 42.28
CA GLN A 157 -16.39 28.06 41.00
C GLN A 157 -15.44 29.27 41.11
N GLN A 158 -14.51 29.25 42.06
CA GLN A 158 -13.63 30.37 42.33
C GLN A 158 -12.49 30.44 41.31
N SER A 159 -12.11 31.68 40.92
CA SER A 159 -10.94 31.89 40.07
C SER A 159 -9.64 31.55 40.80
N VAL A 160 -8.59 31.18 40.07
CA VAL A 160 -7.24 30.91 40.62
C VAL A 160 -6.73 32.06 41.50
N LYS A 161 -7.06 33.31 41.14
CA LYS A 161 -6.71 34.50 41.92
C LYS A 161 -7.42 34.53 43.29
N ARG A 162 -8.69 34.12 43.34
CA ARG A 162 -9.47 34.06 44.59
C ARG A 162 -9.00 32.91 45.48
N VAL A 163 -8.75 31.73 44.90
CA VAL A 163 -8.21 30.57 45.63
C VAL A 163 -6.81 30.86 46.21
N ALA A 164 -6.00 31.64 45.50
CA ALA A 164 -4.70 32.12 45.99
C ALA A 164 -4.83 33.07 47.19
N GLN A 165 -5.84 33.94 47.19
CA GLN A 165 -6.12 34.83 48.31
C GLN A 165 -6.69 34.08 49.52
N GLU A 166 -7.61 33.13 49.29
CA GLU A 166 -8.28 32.38 50.36
C GLU A 166 -7.33 31.41 51.09
N LEU A 167 -6.32 30.89 50.39
CA LEU A 167 -5.35 29.94 50.93
C LEU A 167 -4.00 30.59 51.32
N ASP A 168 -3.88 31.92 51.16
CA ASP A 168 -2.64 32.69 51.34
C ASP A 168 -1.44 32.11 50.55
N LEU A 169 -1.65 31.87 49.26
CA LEU A 169 -0.66 31.28 48.34
C LEU A 169 -0.42 32.18 47.13
N SER A 170 0.72 32.02 46.46
CA SER A 170 0.90 32.62 45.14
C SER A 170 0.03 31.91 44.09
N GLN A 171 -0.47 32.66 43.10
CA GLN A 171 -1.29 32.09 42.03
C GLN A 171 -0.59 30.95 41.26
N ASP A 172 0.74 31.02 41.12
CA ASP A 172 1.50 29.96 40.46
C ASP A 172 1.61 28.70 41.32
N THR A 173 1.70 28.85 42.64
CA THR A 173 1.59 27.72 43.59
C THR A 173 0.21 27.08 43.52
N VAL A 174 -0.86 27.88 43.41
CA VAL A 174 -2.22 27.37 43.23
C VAL A 174 -2.37 26.63 41.89
N LYS A 175 -1.83 27.15 40.78
CA LYS A 175 -1.85 26.45 39.48
C LYS A 175 -1.09 25.12 39.54
N GLN A 176 0.08 25.10 40.19
CA GLN A 176 0.86 23.88 40.37
C GLN A 176 0.12 22.85 41.24
N ARG A 177 -0.47 23.29 42.37
CA ARG A 177 -1.24 22.41 43.27
C ARG A 177 -2.52 21.90 42.61
N LEU A 178 -3.23 22.72 41.82
CA LEU A 178 -4.37 22.29 41.02
C LEU A 178 -3.95 21.28 39.94
N SER A 179 -2.85 21.53 39.24
CA SER A 179 -2.33 20.60 38.22
C SER A 179 -1.95 19.25 38.83
N ARG A 180 -1.22 19.27 39.95
CA ARG A 180 -0.81 18.06 40.67
C ARG A 180 -1.98 17.34 41.32
N GLY A 181 -2.93 18.06 41.91
CA GLY A 181 -4.17 17.53 42.44
C GLY A 181 -5.03 16.86 41.38
N ARG A 182 -5.17 17.46 40.18
CA ARG A 182 -5.86 16.82 39.05
C ARG A 182 -5.21 15.51 38.67
N LYS A 183 -3.86 15.46 38.59
CA LYS A 183 -3.14 14.22 38.31
C LYS A 183 -3.35 13.16 39.39
N LEU A 184 -3.34 13.53 40.67
CA LEU A 184 -3.59 12.60 41.77
C LEU A 184 -5.03 12.05 41.71
N LEU A 185 -6.02 12.92 41.45
CA LEU A 185 -7.41 12.51 41.28
C LEU A 185 -7.60 11.58 40.07
N THR A 186 -6.95 11.91 38.94
CA THR A 186 -6.96 11.04 37.76
C THR A 186 -6.33 9.68 38.06
N ASN A 187 -5.21 9.63 38.77
CA ASN A 187 -4.53 8.38 39.11
C ASN A 187 -5.38 7.54 40.07
N ALA A 188 -5.94 8.14 41.12
CA ALA A 188 -6.79 7.44 42.09
C ALA A 188 -8.07 6.90 41.45
N MET A 189 -8.70 7.69 40.56
CA MET A 189 -9.83 7.21 39.76
C MET A 189 -9.42 6.11 38.78
N THR A 190 -8.23 6.20 38.17
CA THR A 190 -7.72 5.16 37.28
C THR A 190 -7.51 3.85 38.03
N GLU A 191 -6.94 3.89 39.23
CA GLU A 191 -6.74 2.69 40.07
C GLU A 191 -8.07 2.08 40.52
N LEU A 192 -9.03 2.91 40.91
CA LEU A 192 -10.38 2.47 41.29
C LEU A 192 -11.12 1.84 40.09
N VAL A 193 -10.98 2.44 38.91
CA VAL A 193 -11.55 1.94 37.65
C VAL A 193 -10.82 0.67 37.19
N GLU A 194 -9.49 0.58 37.30
CA GLU A 194 -8.72 -0.63 36.99
C GLU A 194 -9.11 -1.81 37.89
N ASN A 195 -9.35 -1.56 39.17
CA ASN A 195 -9.81 -2.60 40.10
C ASN A 195 -11.27 -3.00 39.82
N GLY A 196 -12.16 -2.05 39.54
CA GLY A 196 -13.54 -2.34 39.14
C GLY A 196 -13.66 -3.09 37.80
N LEU A 197 -12.81 -2.76 36.83
CA LEU A 197 -12.78 -3.40 35.50
C LEU A 197 -12.09 -4.76 35.48
N LYS A 198 -11.19 -5.05 36.42
CA LYS A 198 -10.68 -6.41 36.63
C LYS A 198 -11.81 -7.36 37.00
N GLU A 199 -12.83 -6.87 37.71
CA GLU A 199 -14.02 -7.63 38.08
C GLU A 199 -15.11 -7.62 36.98
N SER A 200 -15.16 -6.60 36.13
CA SER A 200 -16.13 -6.46 35.03
C SER A 200 -15.49 -6.47 33.63
N LYS A 201 -14.87 -7.60 33.23
CA LYS A 201 -14.36 -7.75 31.86
C LYS A 201 -15.51 -7.77 30.83
N PRO A 202 -15.45 -6.95 29.76
CA PRO A 202 -16.45 -7.00 28.69
C PRO A 202 -16.39 -8.35 27.95
N ASN A 203 -17.54 -9.01 27.80
CA ASN A 203 -17.66 -10.31 27.14
C ASN A 203 -17.76 -10.17 25.61
N VAL A 204 -17.52 -11.27 24.89
CA VAL A 204 -17.58 -11.48 23.43
C VAL A 204 -18.80 -10.82 22.76
N ALA A 205 -19.91 -10.67 23.48
CA ALA A 205 -21.12 -9.99 23.01
C ALA A 205 -20.89 -8.52 22.62
N PHE A 206 -20.08 -7.77 23.37
CA PHE A 206 -19.77 -6.36 23.07
C PHE A 206 -19.03 -6.23 21.74
N THR A 207 -18.00 -7.05 21.53
CA THR A 207 -17.24 -7.08 20.28
C THR A 207 -18.14 -7.44 19.08
N LEU A 208 -19.08 -8.36 19.25
CA LEU A 208 -20.03 -8.75 18.21
C LEU A 208 -21.02 -7.61 17.84
N THR A 209 -21.48 -6.83 18.81
CA THR A 209 -22.37 -5.67 18.57
C THR A 209 -21.67 -4.54 17.81
N VAL A 210 -20.39 -4.29 18.10
CA VAL A 210 -19.59 -3.33 17.33
C VAL A 210 -19.34 -3.85 15.91
N MET A 211 -19.09 -5.16 15.76
CA MET A 211 -18.88 -5.79 14.45
C MET A 211 -20.13 -5.76 13.57
N SER A 212 -21.33 -5.96 14.13
CA SER A 212 -22.58 -5.87 13.36
C SER A 212 -22.84 -4.44 12.87
N ALA A 213 -22.65 -3.44 13.73
CA ALA A 213 -22.85 -2.03 13.39
C ALA A 213 -21.88 -1.51 12.30
N ILE A 214 -20.64 -2.03 12.26
CA ILE A 214 -19.64 -1.67 11.24
C ILE A 214 -19.91 -2.40 9.91
N SER A 215 -20.51 -3.59 9.97
CA SER A 215 -20.77 -4.40 8.77
C SER A 215 -21.76 -3.76 7.80
N GLU A 216 -22.70 -2.96 8.31
CA GLU A 216 -23.71 -2.22 7.55
C GLU A 216 -23.23 -0.87 7.00
N LEU A 217 -22.07 -0.37 7.43
CA LEU A 217 -21.53 0.92 6.99
C LEU A 217 -20.53 0.74 5.83
N ALA A 218 -20.75 1.47 4.73
CA ALA A 218 -19.79 1.57 3.62
C ALA A 218 -18.47 2.22 4.09
N PRO A 219 -17.31 1.82 3.53
CA PRO A 219 -16.02 2.42 3.87
C PRO A 219 -15.98 3.93 3.54
N PRO A 220 -15.14 4.72 4.23
CA PRO A 220 -15.11 6.18 4.08
C PRO A 220 -14.83 6.60 2.62
N THR A 221 -15.69 7.50 2.14
CA THR A 221 -15.80 7.96 0.76
C THR A 221 -14.72 8.98 0.40
N LYS A 222 -13.49 8.48 0.20
CA LYS A 222 -12.50 9.06 -0.74
C LYS A 222 -11.61 7.98 -1.39
N ILE A 223 -12.14 6.77 -1.53
CA ILE A 223 -11.53 5.68 -2.30
C ILE A 223 -12.42 5.40 -3.52
N ALA A 224 -12.59 6.41 -4.39
CA ALA A 224 -13.19 6.23 -5.71
C ALA A 224 -12.14 6.30 -6.84
N ALA A 225 -10.86 6.56 -6.52
CA ALA A 225 -9.80 6.64 -7.53
C ALA A 225 -8.72 5.55 -7.40
N MET A 226 -8.58 4.86 -6.26
CA MET A 226 -7.53 3.86 -6.05
C MET A 226 -7.95 2.86 -4.96
N GLY A 227 -8.74 1.85 -5.30
CA GLY A 227 -9.02 0.78 -4.33
C GLY A 227 -10.44 0.29 -4.41
N ALA A 228 -10.67 -0.54 -5.40
CA ALA A 228 -11.78 -1.47 -5.37
C ALA A 228 -11.21 -2.72 -6.09
N GLY A 229 -11.06 -3.88 -5.44
CA GLY A 229 -11.75 -4.33 -4.25
C GLY A 229 -11.08 -5.51 -3.55
N ALA A 230 -11.56 -5.74 -2.34
CA ALA A 230 -11.23 -6.87 -1.51
C ALA A 230 -12.48 -7.14 -0.66
N GLY A 231 -13.25 -8.13 -1.06
CA GLY A 231 -14.26 -8.77 -0.23
C GLY A 231 -13.93 -10.26 -0.20
N ALA A 232 -13.66 -10.76 1.00
CA ALA A 232 -13.39 -12.15 1.40
C ALA A 232 -12.05 -12.78 0.94
N VAL A 233 -11.07 -12.80 1.87
CA VAL A 233 -10.40 -14.02 2.36
C VAL A 233 -9.70 -13.71 3.68
N LYS A 234 -9.92 -14.58 4.67
CA LYS A 234 -9.13 -14.67 5.89
C LYS A 234 -7.69 -15.07 5.56
N GLY A 235 -6.78 -14.10 5.61
CA GLY A 235 -5.34 -14.34 5.49
C GLY A 235 -4.60 -13.03 5.76
N GLY A 236 -3.85 -12.98 6.85
CA GLY A 236 -3.18 -11.76 7.32
C GLY A 236 -2.41 -11.01 6.23
N LEU A 237 -2.44 -9.68 6.32
CA LEU A 237 -1.71 -8.76 5.44
C LEU A 237 -0.19 -8.87 5.66
N LEU A 238 0.40 -9.99 5.26
CA LEU A 238 1.67 -9.93 4.56
C LEU A 238 1.37 -9.20 3.25
N VAL A 239 2.16 -8.17 2.91
CA VAL A 239 2.24 -7.71 1.53
C VAL A 239 2.62 -8.95 0.71
N ASN A 240 1.63 -9.59 0.09
CA ASN A 240 1.85 -10.85 -0.60
C ASN A 240 2.88 -10.57 -1.67
N ILE A 241 4.01 -11.27 -1.63
CA ILE A 241 5.19 -11.08 -2.50
C ILE A 241 4.81 -10.94 -3.97
N THR A 242 3.75 -11.63 -4.38
CA THR A 242 3.12 -11.57 -5.69
C THR A 242 2.71 -10.14 -6.09
N THR A 243 2.13 -9.37 -5.18
CA THR A 243 1.74 -7.96 -5.40
C THR A 243 2.96 -7.06 -5.62
N VAL A 244 4.01 -7.21 -4.82
CA VAL A 244 5.21 -6.37 -4.97
C VAL A 244 5.97 -6.74 -6.23
N LEU A 245 6.11 -8.03 -6.53
CA LEU A 245 6.72 -8.50 -7.77
C LEU A 245 5.93 -8.01 -8.99
N ALA A 246 4.60 -8.08 -8.96
CA ALA A 246 3.76 -7.56 -10.05
C ALA A 246 3.97 -6.05 -10.24
N VAL A 247 3.97 -5.26 -9.16
CA VAL A 247 4.20 -3.81 -9.24
C VAL A 247 5.59 -3.48 -9.76
N LEU A 248 6.64 -4.12 -9.23
CA LEU A 248 8.02 -3.86 -9.68
C LEU A 248 8.24 -4.28 -11.14
N ALA A 249 7.65 -5.40 -11.56
CA ALA A 249 7.65 -5.84 -12.96
C ALA A 249 6.90 -4.85 -13.87
N SER A 250 5.86 -4.17 -13.40
CA SER A 250 5.20 -3.09 -14.16
C SER A 250 6.14 -1.93 -14.49
N PHE A 251 7.13 -1.65 -13.62
CA PHE A 251 8.09 -0.55 -13.81
C PHE A 251 9.36 -0.95 -14.58
N SER A 252 9.67 -2.24 -14.74
CA SER A 252 10.90 -2.68 -15.43
C SER A 252 10.94 -2.25 -16.91
N GLY A 253 9.79 -2.15 -17.56
CA GLY A 253 9.68 -1.64 -18.94
C GLY A 253 10.07 -0.17 -19.07
N LEU A 254 9.71 0.68 -18.09
CA LEU A 254 10.04 2.11 -18.10
C LEU A 254 11.53 2.35 -17.86
N ILE A 255 12.12 1.62 -16.91
CA ILE A 255 13.57 1.69 -16.63
C ILE A 255 14.36 1.30 -17.89
N SER A 256 13.99 0.19 -18.52
CA SER A 256 14.64 -0.30 -19.74
C SER A 256 14.50 0.69 -20.90
N SER A 257 13.33 1.32 -21.04
CA SER A 257 13.07 2.32 -22.09
C SER A 257 13.90 3.60 -21.89
N PHE A 258 14.06 4.06 -20.64
CA PHE A 258 14.85 5.24 -20.32
C PHE A 258 16.34 5.05 -20.63
N PHE A 259 16.94 3.96 -20.14
CA PHE A 259 18.35 3.67 -20.41
C PHE A 259 18.60 3.30 -21.87
N GLY A 260 17.63 2.63 -22.52
CA GLY A 260 17.67 2.35 -23.96
C GLY A 260 17.67 3.62 -24.82
N LEU A 261 16.78 4.58 -24.52
CA LEU A 261 16.78 5.88 -25.20
C LEU A 261 18.09 6.62 -24.98
N ARG A 262 18.58 6.68 -23.73
CA ARG A 262 19.84 7.35 -23.43
C ARG A 262 21.02 6.76 -24.19
N ALA A 263 21.13 5.43 -24.24
CA ALA A 263 22.16 4.76 -25.03
C ALA A 263 22.00 5.03 -26.53
N SER A 264 20.77 5.02 -27.05
CA SER A 264 20.51 5.32 -28.47
C SER A 264 20.85 6.76 -28.85
N LEU A 265 20.62 7.72 -27.96
CA LEU A 265 21.00 9.12 -28.15
C LEU A 265 22.52 9.29 -28.15
N ASP A 266 23.23 8.64 -27.21
CA ASP A 266 24.70 8.68 -27.13
C ASP A 266 25.37 8.04 -28.38
N GLN A 267 24.68 7.13 -29.09
CA GLN A 267 25.14 6.48 -30.34
C GLN A 267 24.78 7.25 -31.63
N SER A 268 23.85 8.20 -31.56
CA SER A 268 23.37 8.93 -32.74
C SER A 268 24.46 9.90 -33.24
N ARG A 269 24.62 10.02 -34.55
CA ARG A 269 25.57 10.94 -35.21
C ARG A 269 24.87 12.05 -35.95
N THR A 270 23.72 11.76 -36.56
CA THR A 270 22.95 12.77 -37.31
C THR A 270 21.68 13.19 -36.58
N ALA A 271 21.14 14.36 -36.95
CA ALA A 271 19.89 14.86 -36.38
C ALA A 271 18.70 13.92 -36.67
N ARG A 272 18.73 13.22 -37.81
CA ARG A 272 17.71 12.26 -38.22
C ARG A 272 17.74 10.99 -37.37
N GLU A 273 18.92 10.45 -37.07
CA GLU A 273 19.07 9.33 -36.14
C GLU A 273 18.52 9.68 -34.76
N ARG A 274 18.89 10.86 -34.24
CA ARG A 274 18.40 11.36 -32.95
C ARG A 274 16.87 11.51 -32.93
N LYS A 275 16.29 12.06 -34.00
CA LYS A 275 14.84 12.21 -34.15
C LYS A 275 14.12 10.86 -34.20
N LEU A 276 14.69 9.87 -34.89
CA LEU A 276 14.14 8.52 -34.94
C LEU A 276 14.19 7.83 -33.55
N ALA A 277 15.29 7.97 -32.82
CA ALA A 277 15.43 7.44 -31.46
C ALA A 277 14.37 8.02 -30.52
N ILE A 278 14.19 9.34 -30.52
CA ILE A 278 13.17 10.04 -29.70
C ILE A 278 11.76 9.61 -30.12
N LYS A 279 11.47 9.59 -31.43
CA LYS A 279 10.16 9.16 -31.95
C LYS A 279 9.83 7.73 -31.53
N SER A 280 10.82 6.84 -31.55
CA SER A 280 10.61 5.44 -31.20
C SER A 280 10.37 5.25 -29.70
N ALA A 281 11.12 5.95 -28.85
CA ALA A 281 10.87 5.94 -27.40
C ALA A 281 9.50 6.56 -27.06
N ALA A 282 9.11 7.65 -27.72
CA ALA A 282 7.79 8.26 -27.56
C ALA A 282 6.66 7.30 -27.96
N LEU A 283 6.83 6.54 -29.05
CA LEU A 283 5.87 5.50 -29.45
C LEU A 283 5.73 4.40 -28.40
N PHE A 284 6.83 3.86 -27.85
CA PHE A 284 6.76 2.84 -26.80
C PHE A 284 6.04 3.33 -25.54
N ILE A 285 6.41 4.51 -25.05
CA ILE A 285 5.78 5.14 -23.89
C ILE A 285 4.30 5.41 -24.19
N GLY A 286 3.98 5.91 -25.38
CA GLY A 286 2.62 6.14 -25.83
C GLY A 286 1.76 4.87 -25.81
N PHE A 287 2.25 3.77 -26.39
CA PHE A 287 1.56 2.47 -26.32
C PHE A 287 1.37 1.98 -24.89
N ALA A 288 2.36 2.14 -24.01
CA ALA A 288 2.25 1.77 -22.61
C ALA A 288 1.20 2.62 -21.86
N VAL A 289 1.17 3.93 -22.11
CA VAL A 289 0.17 4.85 -21.52
C VAL A 289 -1.24 4.52 -22.02
N ILE A 290 -1.41 4.32 -23.33
CA ILE A 290 -2.71 3.94 -23.93
C ILE A 290 -3.19 2.61 -23.36
N PHE A 291 -2.28 1.64 -23.23
CA PHE A 291 -2.59 0.34 -22.64
C PHE A 291 -3.08 0.47 -21.19
N VAL A 292 -2.31 1.15 -20.33
CA VAL A 292 -2.68 1.37 -18.92
C VAL A 292 -4.01 2.11 -18.81
N ALA A 293 -4.15 3.23 -19.53
CA ALA A 293 -5.38 4.03 -19.54
C ALA A 293 -6.57 3.22 -20.07
N GLY A 294 -6.39 2.41 -21.11
CA GLY A 294 -7.42 1.56 -21.69
C GLY A 294 -7.93 0.52 -20.68
N VAL A 295 -7.04 -0.18 -19.98
CA VAL A 295 -7.44 -1.17 -18.97
C VAL A 295 -8.09 -0.49 -17.76
N PHE A 296 -7.60 0.67 -17.31
CA PHE A 296 -8.23 1.43 -16.23
C PHE A 296 -9.63 1.96 -16.59
N SER A 297 -9.78 2.55 -17.78
CA SER A 297 -11.08 3.01 -18.27
C SER A 297 -12.07 1.86 -18.39
N LEU A 298 -11.62 0.72 -18.91
CA LEU A 298 -12.45 -0.47 -19.02
C LEU A 298 -12.89 -1.00 -17.66
N LYS A 299 -12.00 -0.97 -16.65
CA LYS A 299 -12.34 -1.29 -15.26
C LYS A 299 -13.43 -0.35 -14.73
N TYR A 300 -13.31 0.96 -14.98
CA TYR A 300 -14.31 1.94 -14.56
C TYR A 300 -15.66 1.73 -15.25
N ILE A 301 -15.66 1.43 -16.55
CA ILE A 301 -16.88 1.12 -17.31
C ILE A 301 -17.54 -0.14 -16.77
N THR A 302 -16.76 -1.19 -16.50
CA THR A 302 -17.29 -2.44 -15.93
C THR A 302 -17.97 -2.23 -14.57
N LEU A 303 -17.53 -1.22 -13.82
CA LEU A 303 -18.18 -0.87 -12.57
C LEU A 303 -19.51 -0.15 -12.71
N ALA A 304 -19.61 0.68 -13.76
CA ALA A 304 -20.85 1.39 -14.06
C ALA A 304 -21.89 0.46 -14.68
N ASP A 305 -21.46 -0.61 -15.37
CA ASP A 305 -22.31 -1.58 -16.06
C ASP A 305 -21.89 -3.02 -15.72
N PRO A 306 -22.31 -3.55 -14.56
CA PRO A 306 -21.95 -4.89 -14.11
C PRO A 306 -22.55 -6.01 -14.97
N ASP A 307 -23.69 -5.76 -15.63
CA ASP A 307 -24.42 -6.78 -16.41
C ASP A 307 -23.58 -7.29 -17.60
N ASN A 308 -22.73 -6.42 -18.16
CA ASN A 308 -21.83 -6.76 -19.27
C ASN A 308 -20.37 -7.04 -18.84
N ALA A 309 -20.12 -7.30 -17.54
CA ALA A 309 -18.77 -7.45 -17.01
C ALA A 309 -17.93 -8.53 -17.72
N LEU A 310 -18.56 -9.59 -18.22
CA LEU A 310 -17.87 -10.66 -18.96
C LEU A 310 -17.31 -10.14 -20.29
N ILE A 311 -18.07 -9.33 -21.02
CA ILE A 311 -17.66 -8.74 -22.29
C ILE A 311 -16.45 -7.83 -22.07
N TYR A 312 -16.52 -6.93 -21.08
CA TYR A 312 -15.40 -6.05 -20.74
C TYR A 312 -14.16 -6.83 -20.28
N THR A 313 -14.36 -7.93 -19.60
CA THR A 313 -13.25 -8.81 -19.19
C THR A 313 -12.54 -9.43 -20.39
N ILE A 314 -13.29 -9.93 -21.38
CA ILE A 314 -12.72 -10.45 -22.64
C ILE A 314 -11.99 -9.33 -23.40
N ILE A 315 -12.60 -8.14 -23.49
CA ILE A 315 -11.97 -6.97 -24.12
C ILE A 315 -10.65 -6.62 -23.43
N SER A 316 -10.57 -6.73 -22.09
CA SER A 316 -9.34 -6.48 -21.36
C SER A 316 -8.21 -7.42 -21.81
N GLN A 317 -8.50 -8.69 -22.07
CA GLN A 317 -7.51 -9.67 -22.53
C GLN A 317 -7.11 -9.41 -23.99
N ILE A 318 -8.06 -9.01 -24.84
CA ILE A 318 -7.77 -8.59 -26.22
C ILE A 318 -6.81 -7.39 -26.21
N ILE A 319 -7.02 -6.41 -25.33
CA ILE A 319 -6.13 -5.25 -25.17
C ILE A 319 -4.72 -5.69 -24.74
N VAL A 320 -4.61 -6.64 -23.80
CA VAL A 320 -3.31 -7.20 -23.37
C VAL A 320 -2.59 -7.90 -24.54
N ILE A 321 -3.30 -8.75 -25.28
CA ILE A 321 -2.75 -9.46 -26.45
C ILE A 321 -2.32 -8.47 -27.53
N ALA A 322 -3.14 -7.46 -27.82
CA ALA A 322 -2.82 -6.40 -28.77
C ALA A 322 -1.59 -5.60 -28.33
N PHE A 323 -1.44 -5.30 -27.04
CA PHE A 323 -0.25 -4.65 -26.49
C PHE A 323 1.01 -5.51 -26.68
N VAL A 324 0.94 -6.79 -26.33
CA VAL A 324 2.06 -7.74 -26.54
C VAL A 324 2.45 -7.81 -28.01
N LEU A 325 1.48 -8.03 -28.91
CA LEU A 325 1.71 -8.08 -30.36
C LEU A 325 2.30 -6.76 -30.88
N SER A 326 1.83 -5.62 -30.39
CA SER A 326 2.35 -4.32 -30.80
C SER A 326 3.83 -4.19 -30.48
N TYR A 327 4.29 -4.61 -29.30
CA TYR A 327 5.71 -4.59 -28.92
C TYR A 327 6.53 -5.60 -29.72
N VAL A 328 6.06 -6.85 -29.86
CA VAL A 328 6.77 -7.89 -30.62
C VAL A 328 6.95 -7.51 -32.09
N LEU A 329 6.01 -6.76 -32.68
CA LEU A 329 6.11 -6.27 -34.05
C LEU A 329 6.88 -4.94 -34.17
N LEU A 330 6.74 -4.03 -33.20
CA LEU A 330 7.35 -2.69 -33.24
C LEU A 330 8.86 -2.75 -32.99
N VAL A 331 9.32 -3.60 -32.07
CA VAL A 331 10.74 -3.67 -31.67
C VAL A 331 11.66 -4.07 -32.83
N PRO A 332 11.42 -5.17 -33.57
CA PRO A 332 12.25 -5.53 -34.73
C PRO A 332 12.18 -4.48 -35.84
N ARG A 333 10.99 -3.92 -36.10
CA ARG A 333 10.81 -2.86 -37.11
C ARG A 333 11.61 -1.62 -36.76
N MET A 334 11.63 -1.22 -35.50
CA MET A 334 12.42 -0.08 -35.02
C MET A 334 13.91 -0.34 -35.22
N PHE A 335 14.43 -1.50 -34.77
CA PHE A 335 15.85 -1.79 -34.92
C PHE A 335 16.28 -1.86 -36.39
N ASN A 336 15.45 -2.42 -37.26
CA ASN A 336 15.70 -2.41 -38.69
C ASN A 336 15.65 -0.99 -39.29
N ALA A 337 14.71 -0.14 -38.86
CA ALA A 337 14.64 1.25 -39.31
C ALA A 337 15.87 2.06 -38.90
N VAL A 338 16.37 1.88 -37.67
CA VAL A 338 17.62 2.52 -37.20
C VAL A 338 18.81 2.05 -38.04
N ARG A 339 18.90 0.74 -38.28
CA ARG A 339 19.96 0.10 -39.08
C ARG A 339 19.98 0.62 -40.53
N GLN A 340 18.82 0.73 -41.17
CA GLN A 340 18.69 1.25 -42.53
C GLN A 340 18.98 2.75 -42.61
N LEU A 341 18.48 3.53 -41.64
CA LEU A 341 18.73 4.96 -41.59
C LEU A 341 20.23 5.24 -41.45
N ARG A 342 20.93 4.56 -40.54
CA ARG A 342 22.38 4.71 -40.37
C ARG A 342 23.16 4.42 -41.65
N ALA A 343 22.76 3.39 -42.40
CA ALA A 343 23.37 3.06 -43.69
C ALA A 343 23.14 4.16 -44.74
N GLN A 344 21.96 4.78 -44.76
CA GLN A 344 21.67 5.91 -45.66
C GLN A 344 22.46 7.16 -45.25
N GLU A 345 22.46 7.50 -43.97
CA GLU A 345 23.14 8.70 -43.46
C GLU A 345 24.65 8.65 -43.67
N ARG A 346 25.27 7.46 -43.69
CA ARG A 346 26.67 7.32 -44.14
C ARG A 346 26.91 7.76 -45.58
N ILE A 347 25.95 7.53 -46.47
CA ILE A 347 26.06 7.90 -47.89
C ILE A 347 25.83 9.40 -48.05
N PHE A 348 24.85 9.96 -47.32
CA PHE A 348 24.46 11.36 -47.45
C PHE A 348 25.31 12.33 -46.63
N GLU A 349 25.78 11.92 -45.44
CA GLU A 349 26.58 12.72 -44.50
C GLU A 349 27.82 11.94 -44.02
N PRO A 350 28.76 11.58 -44.92
CA PRO A 350 29.92 10.75 -44.56
C PRO A 350 30.81 11.39 -43.49
N GLU A 351 30.89 12.73 -43.44
CA GLU A 351 31.69 13.46 -42.45
C GLU A 351 31.25 13.17 -41.00
N ALA A 352 29.95 12.93 -40.77
CA ALA A 352 29.40 12.60 -39.46
C ALA A 352 29.89 11.24 -38.92
N PHE A 353 30.45 10.38 -39.78
CA PHE A 353 30.96 9.04 -39.46
C PHE A 353 32.48 8.92 -39.64
N SER A 354 33.19 10.05 -39.69
CA SER A 354 34.65 10.09 -39.88
C SER A 354 35.46 9.46 -38.75
N ARG A 355 34.87 9.28 -37.56
CA ARG A 355 35.57 8.76 -36.39
C ARG A 355 35.96 7.29 -36.58
N PRO A 356 37.14 6.86 -36.09
CA PRO A 356 37.58 5.46 -36.18
C PRO A 356 36.59 4.44 -35.59
N VAL A 357 35.83 4.85 -34.57
CA VAL A 357 34.81 3.99 -33.95
C VAL A 357 33.53 3.85 -34.79
N ASP A 358 33.28 4.81 -35.68
CA ASP A 358 32.10 4.82 -36.55
C ASP A 358 32.38 4.15 -37.91
N GLN A 359 33.57 3.58 -38.11
CA GLN A 359 33.92 2.79 -39.30
C GLN A 359 33.28 1.39 -39.26
N GLN A 360 32.95 0.84 -40.43
CA GLN A 360 32.20 -0.42 -40.53
C GLN A 360 32.98 -1.61 -39.94
N ASP A 361 34.29 -1.69 -40.19
CA ASP A 361 35.17 -2.76 -39.67
C ASP A 361 35.75 -2.44 -38.28
N SER A 362 35.22 -1.43 -37.59
CA SER A 362 35.79 -0.99 -36.32
C SER A 362 35.54 -2.00 -35.19
N THR A 363 36.62 -2.59 -34.69
CA THR A 363 36.59 -3.46 -33.51
C THR A 363 36.22 -2.73 -32.22
N GLN A 364 36.09 -1.40 -32.25
CA GLN A 364 35.70 -0.60 -31.08
C GLN A 364 34.18 -0.58 -30.84
N ARG A 365 33.39 -1.06 -31.81
CA ARG A 365 31.92 -1.15 -31.72
C ARG A 365 31.43 -2.40 -31.01
N GLU A 366 32.29 -3.40 -30.91
CA GLU A 366 32.03 -4.69 -30.29
C GLU A 366 33.07 -4.94 -29.20
N TYR A 367 32.63 -5.43 -28.06
CA TYR A 367 33.51 -6.01 -27.05
C TYR A 367 33.32 -7.51 -27.05
N LYS A 368 34.39 -8.25 -27.38
CA LYS A 368 34.42 -9.71 -27.33
C LYS A 368 35.56 -10.16 -26.42
N SER A 369 35.26 -10.98 -25.42
CA SER A 369 36.28 -11.50 -24.51
C SER A 369 37.21 -12.47 -25.21
N ARG A 370 38.50 -12.43 -24.86
CA ARG A 370 39.50 -13.41 -25.33
C ARG A 370 39.23 -14.81 -24.77
N PHE A 371 38.69 -14.89 -23.56
CA PHE A 371 38.32 -16.16 -22.94
C PHE A 371 37.07 -16.74 -23.61
N THR A 372 37.19 -17.96 -24.12
CA THR A 372 36.11 -18.72 -24.74
C THR A 372 35.84 -19.99 -23.92
N LEU A 373 34.57 -20.32 -23.74
CA LEU A 373 34.12 -21.52 -23.05
C LEU A 373 33.19 -22.28 -24.02
N PHE A 374 33.54 -23.54 -24.32
CA PHE A 374 32.84 -24.37 -25.31
C PHE A 374 32.67 -23.71 -26.69
N GLY A 375 33.69 -22.99 -27.17
CA GLY A 375 33.67 -22.33 -28.48
C GLY A 375 32.89 -21.01 -28.54
N ALA A 376 32.22 -20.61 -27.46
CA ALA A 376 31.55 -19.31 -27.35
C ALA A 376 32.37 -18.34 -26.47
N PRO A 377 32.42 -17.03 -26.78
CA PRO A 377 33.07 -16.06 -25.91
C PRO A 377 32.33 -15.96 -24.57
N LEU A 378 33.09 -15.72 -23.49
CA LEU A 378 32.49 -15.49 -22.18
C LEU A 378 31.62 -14.22 -22.17
N PHE A 379 32.12 -13.14 -22.76
CA PHE A 379 31.41 -11.87 -22.89
C PHE A 379 31.38 -11.42 -24.35
N HIS A 380 30.22 -11.01 -24.84
CA HIS A 380 30.05 -10.42 -26.16
C HIS A 380 29.02 -9.28 -26.10
N PHE A 381 29.49 -8.03 -26.24
CA PHE A 381 28.64 -6.84 -26.20
C PHE A 381 28.77 -6.01 -27.47
N HIS A 382 27.64 -5.70 -28.11
CA HIS A 382 27.58 -4.65 -29.11
C HIS A 382 27.36 -3.31 -28.41
N LEU A 383 28.36 -2.43 -28.48
CA LEU A 383 28.33 -1.09 -27.90
C LEU A 383 27.83 -0.05 -28.90
N GLY A 384 28.06 -0.26 -30.20
CA GLY A 384 27.55 0.59 -31.28
C GLY A 384 26.19 0.14 -31.81
N SER A 385 25.52 1.01 -32.58
CA SER A 385 24.32 0.64 -33.33
C SER A 385 24.68 -0.41 -34.38
N LEU A 386 23.85 -1.44 -34.58
CA LEU A 386 24.09 -2.45 -35.63
C LEU A 386 23.88 -1.86 -37.03
N GLU A 387 24.66 -2.34 -38.00
CA GLU A 387 24.61 -1.99 -39.43
C GLU A 387 24.26 -3.16 -40.31
N PRO A 388 23.69 -2.96 -41.52
CA PRO A 388 23.33 -4.06 -42.40
C PRO A 388 24.49 -5.03 -42.62
N GLY A 389 24.29 -6.31 -42.30
CA GLY A 389 25.32 -7.36 -42.36
C GLY A 389 25.83 -7.82 -40.99
N ASP A 390 25.82 -6.95 -39.97
CA ASP A 390 26.22 -7.31 -38.60
C ASP A 390 25.38 -8.47 -38.03
N LYS A 391 26.05 -9.37 -37.31
CA LYS A 391 25.39 -10.47 -36.61
C LYS A 391 25.00 -10.04 -35.20
N PRO A 392 23.93 -10.61 -34.62
CA PRO A 392 23.59 -10.39 -33.21
C PRO A 392 24.75 -10.74 -32.26
N ALA A 393 24.76 -10.15 -31.06
CA ALA A 393 25.71 -10.56 -30.01
C ALA A 393 25.46 -12.03 -29.63
N PHE A 394 26.52 -12.84 -29.57
CA PHE A 394 26.46 -14.25 -29.18
C PHE A 394 27.61 -14.61 -28.23
N GLY A 395 27.28 -15.08 -27.03
CA GLY A 395 28.26 -15.48 -26.00
C GLY A 395 27.60 -16.10 -24.77
N TRP A 396 28.37 -16.41 -23.73
CA TRP A 396 27.82 -16.84 -22.44
C TRP A 396 27.02 -15.71 -21.78
N ILE A 397 27.61 -14.52 -21.79
CA ILE A 397 26.98 -13.27 -21.38
C ILE A 397 26.99 -12.36 -22.60
N ALA A 398 25.81 -12.09 -23.14
CA ALA A 398 25.64 -11.31 -24.36
C ALA A 398 24.86 -10.02 -24.11
N GLY A 399 25.12 -8.97 -24.91
CA GLY A 399 24.29 -7.78 -24.85
C GLY A 399 24.39 -6.81 -26.02
N GLY A 400 23.34 -6.02 -26.20
CA GLY A 400 23.19 -5.10 -27.33
C GLY A 400 21.73 -4.94 -27.77
N SER A 401 21.48 -4.45 -28.98
CA SER A 401 20.11 -4.36 -29.53
C SER A 401 19.50 -5.74 -29.74
N HIS A 402 20.24 -6.68 -30.32
CA HIS A 402 19.91 -8.11 -30.41
C HIS A 402 21.01 -8.95 -29.75
N ALA A 403 20.64 -9.75 -28.75
CA ALA A 403 21.59 -10.54 -27.97
C ALA A 403 21.09 -11.96 -27.69
N HIS A 404 21.95 -12.93 -27.96
CA HIS A 404 21.76 -14.35 -27.67
C HIS A 404 22.82 -14.81 -26.67
N GLY A 405 22.36 -15.15 -25.46
CA GLY A 405 23.20 -15.60 -24.37
C GLY A 405 23.02 -17.09 -24.10
N LEU A 406 24.11 -17.83 -23.88
CA LEU A 406 24.02 -19.21 -23.39
C LEU A 406 23.62 -19.27 -21.92
N LEU A 407 23.96 -18.25 -21.12
CA LEU A 407 23.57 -18.13 -19.72
C LEU A 407 22.74 -16.86 -19.49
N PHE A 408 23.24 -15.72 -19.96
CA PHE A 408 22.62 -14.41 -19.73
C PHE A 408 22.62 -13.56 -20.99
N ALA A 409 21.50 -12.88 -21.27
CA ALA A 409 21.42 -11.87 -22.31
C ALA A 409 20.71 -10.62 -21.79
N TRP A 410 21.23 -9.45 -22.14
CA TRP A 410 20.57 -8.18 -21.84
C TRP A 410 20.51 -7.29 -23.10
N GLY A 411 19.37 -6.65 -23.38
CA GLY A 411 19.26 -5.88 -24.62
C GLY A 411 17.87 -5.42 -25.03
N GLY A 412 17.75 -5.03 -26.30
CA GLY A 412 16.44 -4.77 -26.92
C GLY A 412 15.63 -6.05 -27.08
N ILE A 413 16.16 -6.99 -27.85
CA ILE A 413 15.72 -8.38 -27.96
C ILE A 413 16.78 -9.26 -27.31
N ALA A 414 16.41 -9.93 -26.21
CA ALA A 414 17.32 -10.76 -25.42
C ALA A 414 16.81 -12.20 -25.35
N ILE A 415 17.64 -13.17 -25.74
CA ILE A 415 17.31 -14.59 -25.73
C ILE A 415 18.40 -15.35 -24.96
N ALA A 416 18.05 -15.86 -23.78
CA ALA A 416 18.94 -16.61 -22.89
C ALA A 416 18.15 -17.28 -21.76
N PRO A 417 18.70 -18.27 -21.03
CA PRO A 417 18.07 -18.79 -19.82
C PRO A 417 17.70 -17.70 -18.82
N ILE A 418 18.56 -16.71 -18.61
CA ILE A 418 18.24 -15.49 -17.86
C ILE A 418 18.32 -14.31 -18.84
N SER A 419 17.20 -13.67 -19.14
CA SER A 419 17.17 -12.59 -20.15
C SER A 419 16.48 -11.32 -19.64
N VAL A 420 17.07 -10.17 -20.00
CA VAL A 420 16.58 -8.85 -19.61
C VAL A 420 16.44 -7.95 -20.83
N GLY A 421 15.23 -7.49 -21.17
CA GLY A 421 15.08 -6.62 -22.34
C GLY A 421 13.68 -6.10 -22.63
N ILE A 422 13.56 -5.32 -23.71
CA ILE A 422 12.25 -4.84 -24.18
C ILE A 422 11.40 -6.03 -24.59
N VAL A 423 11.99 -6.97 -25.35
CA VAL A 423 11.45 -8.30 -25.62
C VAL A 423 12.46 -9.32 -25.13
N SER A 424 12.05 -10.17 -24.19
CA SER A 424 12.93 -11.15 -23.55
C SER A 424 12.33 -12.55 -23.63
N VAL A 425 13.17 -13.54 -23.92
CA VAL A 425 12.79 -14.96 -24.01
C VAL A 425 13.77 -15.79 -23.19
N GLY A 426 13.30 -16.68 -22.32
CA GLY A 426 14.17 -17.42 -21.41
C GLY A 426 13.48 -18.32 -20.39
N LEU A 427 14.25 -18.84 -19.42
CA LEU A 427 13.69 -19.48 -18.23
C LEU A 427 13.23 -18.41 -17.23
N VAL A 428 14.06 -17.40 -17.01
CA VAL A 428 13.76 -16.22 -16.18
C VAL A 428 13.86 -14.99 -17.07
N THR A 429 12.77 -14.26 -17.23
CA THR A 429 12.70 -13.09 -18.11
C THR A 429 12.33 -11.82 -17.35
N ILE A 430 12.96 -10.70 -17.68
CA ILE A 430 12.67 -9.39 -17.07
C ILE A 430 12.59 -8.29 -18.14
N GLY A 431 11.62 -7.38 -18.02
CA GLY A 431 11.61 -6.14 -18.81
C GLY A 431 10.26 -5.70 -19.34
N GLY A 432 10.14 -5.46 -20.65
CA GLY A 432 8.91 -4.96 -21.29
C GLY A 432 7.88 -6.06 -21.53
N VAL A 433 8.18 -6.91 -22.52
CA VAL A 433 7.45 -8.13 -22.85
C VAL A 433 8.36 -9.32 -22.60
N GLY A 434 7.91 -10.27 -21.78
CA GLY A 434 8.69 -11.43 -21.37
C GLY A 434 8.00 -12.74 -21.70
N PHE A 435 8.76 -13.69 -22.22
CA PHE A 435 8.31 -15.05 -22.51
C PHE A 435 9.22 -16.04 -21.77
N GLY A 436 8.73 -16.68 -20.72
CA GLY A 436 9.55 -17.65 -20.01
C GLY A 436 8.86 -18.54 -19.01
N VAL A 437 9.63 -19.33 -18.27
CA VAL A 437 9.07 -20.16 -17.19
C VAL A 437 8.67 -19.26 -16.02
N ILE A 438 9.54 -18.33 -15.63
CA ILE A 438 9.29 -17.28 -14.64
C ILE A 438 9.47 -15.94 -15.35
N SER A 439 8.39 -15.22 -15.59
CA SER A 439 8.44 -13.92 -16.28
C SER A 439 8.09 -12.78 -15.33
N LEU A 440 8.96 -11.78 -15.25
CA LEU A 440 8.82 -10.55 -14.48
C LEU A 440 8.91 -9.33 -15.40
N SER A 441 7.85 -9.07 -16.15
CA SER A 441 7.84 -8.03 -17.18
C SER A 441 6.54 -7.25 -17.16
N ALA A 442 6.51 -6.07 -17.76
CA ALA A 442 5.29 -5.25 -17.80
C ALA A 442 4.12 -6.03 -18.43
N ALA A 443 4.37 -6.76 -19.52
CA ALA A 443 3.52 -7.84 -20.01
C ALA A 443 4.26 -9.17 -19.92
N ALA A 444 3.83 -10.05 -19.02
CA ALA A 444 4.49 -11.31 -18.71
C ALA A 444 3.73 -12.50 -19.30
N ILE A 445 4.45 -13.39 -19.97
CA ILE A 445 3.90 -14.63 -20.52
C ILE A 445 4.75 -15.80 -20.02
N GLY A 446 4.15 -16.75 -19.32
CA GLY A 446 4.93 -17.86 -18.77
C GLY A 446 4.21 -18.89 -17.92
N VAL A 447 4.96 -19.76 -17.24
CA VAL A 447 4.36 -20.68 -16.24
C VAL A 447 3.99 -19.89 -14.99
N LEU A 448 4.95 -19.11 -14.47
CA LEU A 448 4.76 -18.14 -13.40
C LEU A 448 4.97 -16.74 -14.00
N ALA A 449 3.90 -15.96 -14.09
CA ALA A 449 3.94 -14.64 -14.73
C ALA A 449 3.62 -13.51 -13.74
N PHE A 450 4.48 -12.49 -13.70
CA PHE A 450 4.38 -11.30 -12.85
C PHE A 450 4.50 -10.03 -13.68
N GLY A 451 3.53 -9.11 -13.59
CA GLY A 451 3.57 -7.90 -14.40
C GLY A 451 2.47 -6.87 -14.17
N ALA A 452 2.40 -5.88 -15.07
CA ALA A 452 1.21 -5.05 -15.19
C ALA A 452 0.06 -5.88 -15.77
N SER A 453 0.41 -6.71 -16.76
CA SER A 453 -0.40 -7.82 -17.20
C SER A 453 0.37 -9.13 -17.26
N ALA A 454 -0.32 -10.23 -16.99
CA ALA A 454 0.28 -11.55 -16.89
C ALA A 454 -0.61 -12.60 -17.55
N ILE A 455 -0.03 -13.44 -18.41
CA ILE A 455 -0.67 -14.61 -19.00
C ILE A 455 0.17 -15.82 -18.59
N GLY A 456 -0.42 -16.82 -17.96
CA GLY A 456 0.36 -17.99 -17.59
C GLY A 456 -0.38 -19.13 -16.93
N TYR A 457 0.37 -20.11 -16.41
CA TYR A 457 -0.23 -21.18 -15.62
C TYR A 457 -0.71 -20.65 -14.26
N LYS A 458 0.16 -19.90 -13.56
CA LYS A 458 -0.21 -18.97 -12.49
C LYS A 458 0.16 -17.55 -12.89
N ALA A 459 -0.82 -16.66 -12.91
CA ALA A 459 -0.65 -15.28 -13.35
C ALA A 459 -0.90 -14.29 -12.21
N TYR A 460 0.03 -13.36 -12.01
CA TYR A 460 -0.01 -12.32 -11.00
C TYR A 460 0.20 -10.97 -11.67
N ALA A 461 -0.82 -10.12 -11.67
CA ALA A 461 -0.77 -8.85 -12.37
C ALA A 461 -1.26 -7.68 -11.53
N SER A 462 -0.80 -6.47 -11.80
CA SER A 462 -1.41 -5.29 -11.18
C SER A 462 -2.71 -4.85 -11.88
N LEU A 463 -2.87 -5.09 -13.19
CA LEU A 463 -4.01 -4.62 -13.98
C LEU A 463 -4.87 -5.75 -14.55
N SER A 464 -4.28 -6.70 -15.27
CA SER A 464 -5.04 -7.78 -15.90
C SER A 464 -4.25 -9.09 -15.94
N SER A 465 -4.85 -10.17 -15.48
CA SER A 465 -4.26 -11.51 -15.37
C SER A 465 -5.13 -12.58 -16.04
N LEU A 466 -4.48 -13.48 -16.76
CA LEU A 466 -5.07 -14.66 -17.38
C LEU A 466 -4.26 -15.89 -16.96
N GLY A 467 -4.81 -16.68 -16.06
CA GLY A 467 -4.21 -17.90 -15.52
C GLY A 467 -4.84 -19.15 -16.13
N TRP A 468 -4.08 -20.25 -16.24
CA TRP A 468 -4.68 -21.57 -16.48
C TRP A 468 -5.22 -22.13 -15.18
N GLU A 469 -4.38 -22.31 -14.15
CA GLU A 469 -4.79 -22.77 -12.81
C GLU A 469 -5.32 -21.59 -11.99
N SER A 470 -4.48 -20.55 -11.83
CA SER A 470 -4.81 -19.43 -10.94
C SER A 470 -4.45 -18.05 -11.51
N ALA A 471 -5.29 -17.05 -11.23
CA ALA A 471 -5.05 -15.67 -11.63
C ALA A 471 -5.28 -14.71 -10.45
N PHE A 472 -4.38 -13.74 -10.30
CA PHE A 472 -4.47 -12.69 -9.29
C PHE A 472 -4.25 -11.32 -9.93
N SER A 473 -5.17 -10.37 -9.71
CA SER A 473 -4.93 -8.98 -10.05
C SER A 473 -5.83 -7.98 -9.34
N ASN A 474 -5.45 -6.69 -9.37
CA ASN A 474 -6.30 -5.60 -8.87
C ASN A 474 -7.28 -5.06 -9.96
N GLY A 475 -7.37 -5.72 -11.11
CA GLY A 475 -8.32 -5.37 -12.17
C GLY A 475 -9.07 -6.60 -12.65
N PHE A 476 -8.69 -7.13 -13.81
CA PHE A 476 -9.36 -8.27 -14.45
C PHE A 476 -8.59 -9.57 -14.21
N SER A 477 -9.25 -10.60 -13.69
CA SER A 477 -8.62 -11.89 -13.41
C SER A 477 -9.46 -13.04 -13.99
N ILE A 478 -8.89 -13.82 -14.90
CA ILE A 478 -9.56 -15.01 -15.46
C ILE A 478 -8.69 -16.23 -15.20
N ALA A 479 -9.27 -17.30 -14.66
CA ALA A 479 -8.62 -18.60 -14.53
C ALA A 479 -9.61 -19.76 -14.60
N ASN A 480 -9.11 -20.99 -14.74
CA ASN A 480 -9.97 -22.18 -14.68
C ASN A 480 -10.36 -22.51 -13.23
N ASP A 481 -9.38 -22.58 -12.33
CA ASP A 481 -9.63 -23.10 -10.97
C ASP A 481 -9.82 -21.99 -9.93
N ALA A 482 -8.92 -21.00 -9.88
CA ALA A 482 -8.97 -19.93 -8.88
C ALA A 482 -8.67 -18.53 -9.44
N ALA A 483 -9.55 -17.57 -9.20
CA ALA A 483 -9.31 -16.17 -9.56
C ALA A 483 -9.54 -15.25 -8.36
N ILE A 484 -8.60 -14.34 -8.14
CA ILE A 484 -8.72 -13.26 -7.17
C ILE A 484 -8.55 -11.96 -7.90
N GLY A 485 -9.50 -11.06 -7.68
CA GLY A 485 -9.41 -9.73 -8.23
C GLY A 485 -10.75 -9.04 -8.21
N TYR A 486 -10.72 -7.82 -8.75
CA TYR A 486 -11.89 -6.98 -8.68
C TYR A 486 -13.01 -7.45 -9.60
N ILE A 487 -12.63 -7.83 -10.82
CA ILE A 487 -13.50 -8.46 -11.80
C ILE A 487 -12.86 -9.82 -12.09
N ALA A 488 -13.43 -10.89 -11.53
CA ALA A 488 -12.80 -12.19 -11.49
C ALA A 488 -13.73 -13.32 -11.96
N TYR A 489 -13.19 -14.24 -12.78
CA TYR A 489 -13.91 -15.39 -13.32
C TYR A 489 -13.06 -16.67 -13.16
N ALA A 490 -13.56 -17.62 -12.39
CA ALA A 490 -13.02 -18.98 -12.21
C ALA A 490 -14.04 -19.88 -11.49
N LYS A 491 -13.72 -21.15 -11.28
CA LYS A 491 -14.53 -22.04 -10.39
C LYS A 491 -14.58 -21.53 -8.95
N GLN A 492 -13.44 -21.04 -8.43
CA GLN A 492 -13.32 -20.43 -7.12
C GLN A 492 -12.94 -18.95 -7.29
N VAL A 493 -13.78 -18.05 -6.78
CA VAL A 493 -13.59 -16.60 -6.95
C VAL A 493 -13.63 -15.91 -5.59
N ASN A 494 -12.61 -15.10 -5.29
CA ASN A 494 -12.56 -14.25 -4.10
C ASN A 494 -13.02 -14.96 -2.81
N ASN A 495 -12.53 -16.18 -2.60
CA ASN A 495 -12.85 -17.01 -1.44
C ASN A 495 -11.61 -17.73 -0.92
N ASP A 496 -11.69 -18.29 0.29
CA ASP A 496 -10.53 -18.85 0.99
C ASP A 496 -9.83 -19.95 0.17
N ALA A 497 -10.61 -20.75 -0.59
CA ALA A 497 -10.07 -21.76 -1.50
C ALA A 497 -9.28 -21.14 -2.66
N ALA A 498 -9.81 -20.08 -3.30
CA ALA A 498 -9.10 -19.35 -4.34
C ALA A 498 -7.77 -18.78 -3.80
N ALA A 499 -7.76 -18.26 -2.57
CA ALA A 499 -6.53 -17.75 -1.95
C ALA A 499 -5.50 -18.84 -1.67
N GLN A 500 -5.92 -20.02 -1.23
CA GLN A 500 -4.98 -21.13 -1.04
C GLN A 500 -4.33 -21.58 -2.35
N ILE A 501 -5.12 -21.72 -3.43
CA ILE A 501 -4.63 -22.12 -4.75
C ILE A 501 -3.70 -21.05 -5.36
N THR A 502 -4.05 -19.78 -5.14
CA THR A 502 -3.30 -18.62 -5.66
C THR A 502 -2.04 -18.32 -4.84
N ASN A 503 -1.94 -18.81 -3.61
CA ASN A 503 -0.81 -18.52 -2.72
C ASN A 503 0.48 -19.20 -3.20
N LEU A 504 1.59 -18.44 -3.19
CA LEU A 504 2.94 -18.95 -3.46
C LEU A 504 3.71 -19.12 -2.15
N THR A 505 3.23 -20.00 -1.27
CA THR A 505 3.83 -20.25 0.05
C THR A 505 5.31 -20.61 -0.03
N THR A 506 5.76 -21.28 -1.10
CA THR A 506 7.15 -21.67 -1.34
C THR A 506 8.09 -20.50 -1.69
N LEU A 507 7.58 -19.39 -2.25
CA LEU A 507 8.38 -18.21 -2.62
C LEU A 507 8.59 -17.23 -1.45
N SER A 508 7.90 -17.46 -0.31
CA SER A 508 7.90 -16.55 0.83
C SER A 508 9.25 -16.40 1.54
N PHE A 509 10.04 -17.46 1.61
CA PHE A 509 11.35 -17.47 2.29
C PHE A 509 12.50 -16.85 1.47
N SER A 510 12.38 -16.79 0.14
CA SER A 510 13.48 -16.40 -0.76
C SER A 510 13.33 -14.98 -1.34
N TYR A 511 12.28 -14.25 -0.96
CA TYR A 511 11.86 -13.01 -1.61
C TYR A 511 12.88 -11.85 -1.60
N PRO A 512 13.59 -11.53 -0.50
CA PRO A 512 14.60 -10.47 -0.50
C PRO A 512 15.71 -10.75 -1.52
N TRP A 513 16.09 -12.02 -1.68
CA TRP A 513 17.12 -12.46 -2.63
C TRP A 513 16.64 -12.38 -4.07
N VAL A 514 15.38 -12.73 -4.34
CA VAL A 514 14.78 -12.60 -5.67
C VAL A 514 14.72 -11.12 -6.09
N LEU A 515 14.24 -10.24 -5.21
CA LEU A 515 14.22 -8.79 -5.48
C LEU A 515 15.61 -8.19 -5.65
N ALA A 516 16.55 -8.52 -4.76
CA ALA A 516 17.93 -8.07 -4.86
C ALA A 516 18.56 -8.55 -6.18
N SER A 517 18.29 -9.79 -6.60
CA SER A 517 18.79 -10.33 -7.86
C SER A 517 18.18 -9.62 -9.06
N ILE A 518 16.88 -9.32 -9.07
CA ILE A 518 16.22 -8.56 -10.15
C ILE A 518 16.80 -7.15 -10.23
N SER A 519 16.87 -6.43 -9.11
CA SER A 519 17.44 -5.08 -9.08
C SER A 519 18.90 -5.08 -9.55
N PHE A 520 19.70 -6.07 -9.12
CA PHE A 520 21.09 -6.20 -9.55
C PHE A 520 21.18 -6.52 -11.06
N LEU A 521 20.44 -7.51 -11.56
CA LEU A 521 20.51 -7.99 -12.94
C LEU A 521 19.90 -7.00 -13.97
N VAL A 522 19.00 -6.12 -13.55
CA VAL A 522 18.40 -5.11 -14.45
C VAL A 522 19.16 -3.79 -14.40
N ILE A 523 19.39 -3.26 -13.19
CA ILE A 523 19.89 -1.89 -13.03
C ILE A 523 21.39 -1.83 -13.30
N VAL A 524 22.17 -2.78 -12.77
CA VAL A 524 23.63 -2.72 -12.88
C VAL A 524 24.10 -2.88 -14.34
N PRO A 525 23.64 -3.88 -15.13
CA PRO A 525 24.03 -3.98 -16.53
C PRO A 525 23.56 -2.79 -17.38
N SER A 526 22.34 -2.28 -17.14
CA SER A 526 21.81 -1.12 -17.88
C SER A 526 22.62 0.15 -17.62
N ILE A 527 22.97 0.43 -16.37
CA ILE A 527 23.81 1.57 -16.00
C ILE A 527 25.23 1.38 -16.54
N TRP A 528 25.80 0.19 -16.38
CA TRP A 528 27.14 -0.12 -16.86
C TRP A 528 27.24 0.07 -18.38
N TYR A 529 26.27 -0.44 -19.13
CA TYR A 529 26.22 -0.29 -20.57
C TYR A 529 26.09 1.18 -20.98
N ALA A 530 25.12 1.92 -20.41
CA ALA A 530 24.95 3.34 -20.74
C ALA A 530 26.23 4.15 -20.45
N ARG A 531 26.95 3.83 -19.35
CA ARG A 531 28.25 4.44 -19.05
C ARG A 531 29.33 4.02 -20.04
N LYS A 532 29.40 2.74 -20.42
CA LYS A 532 30.41 2.25 -21.37
C LYS A 532 30.20 2.78 -22.77
N VAL A 533 28.97 2.80 -23.26
CA VAL A 533 28.57 3.47 -24.52
C VAL A 533 29.05 4.91 -24.49
N ARG A 534 28.76 5.67 -23.43
CA ARG A 534 29.25 7.04 -23.32
C ARG A 534 30.78 7.15 -23.30
N GLN A 535 31.48 6.32 -22.55
CA GLN A 535 32.94 6.38 -22.48
C GLN A 535 33.63 5.99 -23.80
N HIS A 536 33.05 5.08 -24.57
CA HIS A 536 33.67 4.54 -25.79
C HIS A 536 33.17 5.23 -27.06
N LEU A 537 31.95 5.77 -27.05
CA LEU A 537 31.28 6.37 -28.21
C LEU A 537 30.87 7.82 -28.02
N GLY A 538 30.84 8.29 -26.76
CA GLY A 538 30.42 9.64 -26.38
C GLY A 538 31.61 10.56 -26.12
N ALA A 539 32.18 11.06 -27.21
CA ALA A 539 32.92 12.31 -27.30
C ALA A 539 32.82 12.75 -28.75
#